data_AF-A0A1M6WG76-F1
#
_entry.id   AF-A0A1M6WG76-F1
#
_cell.length_a   1.000
_cell.length_b   1.000
_cell.length_c   1.000
_cell.angle_alpha   90.00
_cell.angle_beta   90.00
_cell.angle_gamma   90.00
#
_symmetry.space_group_name_H-M   'P 1'
#
loop_
_entity.id
_entity.type
_entity.pdbx_description
1 polymer ?
#
loop_
_entity_poly.entity_id
_entity_poly.type
_entity_poly.pdbx_seq_one_letter_code
_entity_poly.pdbx_strand_id
1 'polypeptide(L)'
;MNAIDNKDLLHYRSNGPISAFTPKVQYTYDGAAKTLEVTDASTYPAGQALKKVIVKVHDHYGKDITDSITVTGVAGKKVISVANLNAAKGLNISVTVISDAGLIADGTWFKIAAAGEVSNWDKQ
;
A
#
# COMPACT_ATOMS: atom_id res chain seq x y z
N MET A 1 -27.29 -21.02 -29.37
CA MET A 1 -26.26 -20.78 -28.34
C MET A 1 -26.38 -19.30 -27.97
N ASN A 2 -26.96 -18.99 -26.81
CA ASN A 2 -27.11 -17.60 -26.41
C ASN A 2 -25.73 -17.09 -25.95
N ALA A 3 -25.23 -16.04 -26.58
CA ALA A 3 -24.07 -15.32 -26.09
C ALA A 3 -24.41 -14.81 -24.68
N ILE A 4 -23.53 -15.07 -23.71
CA ILE A 4 -23.67 -14.54 -22.36
C ILE A 4 -23.39 -13.03 -22.46
N ASP A 5 -24.39 -12.21 -22.14
CA ASP A 5 -24.24 -10.76 -22.07
C ASP A 5 -23.54 -10.39 -20.76
N ASN A 6 -22.34 -9.85 -20.87
CA ASN A 6 -21.47 -9.48 -19.77
C ASN A 6 -21.42 -7.95 -19.55
N LYS A 7 -22.34 -7.17 -20.14
CA LYS A 7 -22.34 -5.70 -20.04
C LYS A 7 -22.43 -5.16 -18.61
N ASP A 8 -23.00 -5.93 -17.68
CA ASP A 8 -23.14 -5.55 -16.28
C ASP A 8 -22.03 -6.11 -15.37
N LEU A 9 -20.99 -6.74 -15.93
CA LEU A 9 -19.80 -7.14 -15.15
C LEU A 9 -18.99 -5.90 -14.75
N LEU A 10 -19.34 -5.34 -13.60
CA LEU A 10 -18.54 -4.34 -12.92
C LEU A 10 -17.28 -5.00 -12.34
N HIS A 11 -16.13 -4.36 -12.55
CA HIS A 11 -14.79 -4.83 -12.13
C HIS A 11 -14.24 -6.06 -12.87
N TYR A 12 -14.80 -6.45 -14.03
CA TYR A 12 -14.10 -7.37 -14.91
C TYR A 12 -12.87 -6.68 -15.50
N ARG A 13 -11.69 -7.10 -15.07
CA ARG A 13 -10.45 -6.60 -15.64
C ARG A 13 -10.23 -7.25 -17.00
N SER A 14 -10.55 -6.52 -18.07
CA SER A 14 -9.83 -6.71 -19.33
C SER A 14 -8.34 -6.46 -19.03
N ASN A 15 -7.43 -7.24 -19.62
CA ASN A 15 -5.97 -7.17 -19.43
C ASN A 15 -5.36 -5.78 -19.79
N GLY A 16 -5.75 -4.72 -19.08
CA GLY A 16 -5.16 -3.40 -19.19
C GLY A 16 -3.70 -3.45 -18.80
N PRO A 17 -2.84 -2.61 -19.40
CA PRO A 17 -1.40 -2.72 -19.25
C PRO A 17 -0.96 -2.41 -17.81
N ILE A 18 -0.49 -3.43 -17.09
CA ILE A 18 0.19 -3.34 -15.78
C ILE A 18 1.42 -2.42 -15.85
N SER A 19 1.98 -2.22 -17.05
CA SER A 19 3.19 -1.44 -17.27
C SER A 19 3.06 0.04 -16.87
N ALA A 20 1.85 0.62 -16.92
CA ALA A 20 1.60 2.00 -16.51
C ALA A 20 1.31 2.17 -15.01
N PHE A 21 1.22 1.06 -14.25
CA PHE A 21 1.09 1.09 -12.79
C PHE A 21 2.45 0.92 -12.13
N THR A 22 2.86 1.98 -11.42
CA THR A 22 4.11 2.00 -10.64
C THR A 22 3.76 2.21 -9.17
N PRO A 23 3.66 1.12 -8.38
CA PRO A 23 3.40 1.25 -6.95
C PRO A 23 4.58 1.90 -6.27
N LYS A 24 4.30 2.82 -5.34
CA LYS A 24 5.31 3.53 -4.57
C LYS A 24 4.68 4.01 -3.27
N VAL A 25 5.26 3.59 -2.17
CA VAL A 25 4.85 4.02 -0.83
C VAL A 25 6.09 4.50 -0.10
N GLN A 26 6.02 5.72 0.40
CA GLN A 26 7.07 6.33 1.21
C GLN A 26 6.69 6.21 2.68
N TYR A 27 7.69 6.14 3.55
CA TYR A 27 7.49 6.11 4.99
C TYR A 27 8.50 6.98 5.73
N THR A 28 8.10 7.47 6.90
CA THR A 28 8.97 8.19 7.84
C THR A 28 8.71 7.67 9.23
N TYR A 29 9.73 7.04 9.84
CA TYR A 29 9.66 6.55 11.21
C TYR A 29 10.20 7.59 12.20
N ASP A 30 9.41 7.96 13.20
CA ASP A 30 9.83 8.75 14.35
C ASP A 30 9.88 7.86 15.59
N GLY A 31 11.11 7.50 16.00
CA GLY A 31 11.33 6.66 17.17
C GLY A 31 11.04 7.36 18.51
N ALA A 32 11.06 8.69 18.56
CA ALA A 32 10.75 9.45 19.78
C ALA A 32 9.24 9.56 19.99
N ALA A 33 8.50 9.91 18.95
CA ALA A 33 7.03 9.95 18.98
C ALA A 33 6.39 8.55 18.89
N LYS A 34 7.17 7.53 18.50
CA LYS A 34 6.71 6.17 18.20
C LYS A 34 5.59 6.16 17.15
N THR A 35 5.80 6.92 16.08
CA THR A 35 4.87 7.03 14.96
C THR A 35 5.54 6.62 13.65
N LEU A 36 4.73 6.11 12.73
CA LEU A 36 5.12 5.82 11.37
C LEU A 36 4.18 6.60 10.45
N GLU A 37 4.73 7.57 9.74
CA GLU A 37 4.04 8.22 8.66
C GLU A 37 4.21 7.43 7.37
N VAL A 38 3.14 7.24 6.62
CA VAL A 38 3.11 6.51 5.35
C VAL A 38 2.39 7.36 4.32
N THR A 39 2.96 7.45 3.11
CA THR A 39 2.42 8.25 2.01
C THR A 39 2.40 7.41 0.73
N ASP A 40 1.22 7.30 0.10
CA ASP A 40 1.10 6.77 -1.26
C ASP A 40 1.65 7.79 -2.25
N ALA A 41 2.60 7.34 -3.08
CA ALA A 41 3.19 8.08 -4.19
C ALA A 41 3.12 7.27 -5.48
N SER A 42 2.22 6.27 -5.53
CA SER A 42 2.03 5.39 -6.68
C SER A 42 1.55 6.18 -7.89
N THR A 43 1.98 5.76 -9.09
CA THR A 43 1.44 6.27 -10.35
C THR A 43 0.49 5.26 -10.96
N TYR A 44 -0.64 5.75 -11.46
CA TYR A 44 -1.72 4.94 -12.00
C TYR A 44 -1.92 5.23 -13.50
N PRO A 45 -2.39 4.24 -14.29
CA PRO A 45 -2.83 4.49 -15.66
C PRO A 45 -3.96 5.53 -15.72
N ALA A 46 -4.13 6.16 -16.88
CA ALA A 46 -5.21 7.13 -17.09
C ALA A 46 -6.59 6.51 -16.79
N GLY A 47 -7.43 7.26 -16.07
CA GLY A 47 -8.76 6.82 -15.66
C GLY A 47 -8.78 5.89 -14.44
N GLN A 48 -7.65 5.70 -13.76
CA GLN A 48 -7.57 4.97 -12.49
C GLN A 48 -6.99 5.87 -11.39
N ALA A 49 -7.36 5.55 -10.15
CA ALA A 49 -6.86 6.22 -8.97
C ALA A 49 -6.61 5.24 -7.81
N LEU A 50 -5.93 5.72 -6.77
CA LEU A 50 -5.83 5.00 -5.51
C LEU A 50 -7.23 4.73 -4.96
N LYS A 51 -7.52 3.46 -4.66
CA LYS A 51 -8.67 3.06 -3.86
C LYS A 51 -8.30 2.97 -2.38
N LYS A 52 -7.21 2.27 -2.09
CA LYS A 52 -6.76 2.03 -0.71
C LYS A 52 -5.30 1.56 -0.68
N VAL A 53 -4.54 1.99 0.34
CA VAL A 53 -3.31 1.30 0.74
C VAL A 53 -3.56 0.60 2.07
N ILE A 54 -3.35 -0.70 2.15
CA ILE A 54 -3.31 -1.44 3.41
C ILE A 54 -1.87 -1.41 3.90
N VAL A 55 -1.65 -1.05 5.16
CA VAL A 55 -0.33 -0.98 5.77
C VAL A 55 -0.31 -1.90 6.98
N LYS A 56 0.64 -2.83 7.02
CA LYS A 56 0.93 -3.68 8.17
C LYS A 56 2.34 -3.42 8.65
N VAL A 57 2.48 -3.02 9.91
CA VAL A 57 3.76 -2.83 10.58
C VAL A 57 3.91 -3.93 11.63
N HIS A 58 5.04 -4.62 11.67
CA HIS A 58 5.27 -5.66 12.66
C HIS A 58 6.67 -5.57 13.27
N ASP A 59 6.77 -6.05 14.51
CA ASP A 59 8.06 -6.21 15.19
C ASP A 59 8.62 -7.63 15.03
N HIS A 60 9.86 -7.80 15.47
CA HIS A 60 10.54 -9.11 15.47
C HIS A 60 10.00 -10.10 16.49
N TYR A 61 9.06 -9.70 17.35
CA TYR A 61 8.50 -10.51 18.43
C TYR A 61 7.07 -10.98 18.10
N GLY A 62 6.61 -10.74 16.86
CA GLY A 62 5.36 -11.26 16.35
C GLY A 62 4.15 -10.37 16.61
N LYS A 63 4.35 -9.13 17.11
CA LYS A 63 3.27 -8.17 17.25
C LYS A 63 3.15 -7.31 16.01
N ASP A 64 1.92 -7.03 15.60
CA ASP A 64 1.64 -6.21 14.43
C ASP A 64 0.52 -5.19 14.66
N ILE A 65 0.54 -4.18 13.79
CA ILE A 65 -0.47 -3.14 13.66
C ILE A 65 -0.84 -3.07 12.19
N THR A 66 -2.14 -3.07 11.90
CA THR A 66 -2.65 -2.90 10.54
C THR A 66 -3.51 -1.63 10.50
N ASP A 67 -3.27 -0.77 9.52
CA ASP A 67 -4.07 0.42 9.25
C ASP A 67 -4.22 0.59 7.73
N SER A 68 -4.93 1.63 7.30
CA SER A 68 -5.08 1.92 5.88
C SER A 68 -5.18 3.39 5.54
N ILE A 69 -4.76 3.67 4.31
CA ILE A 69 -4.88 4.96 3.65
C ILE A 69 -6.06 4.86 2.69
N THR A 70 -7.08 5.69 2.85
CA THR A 70 -8.19 5.83 1.91
C THR A 70 -8.33 7.30 1.57
N VAL A 71 -7.87 7.72 0.39
CA VAL A 71 -8.00 9.12 -0.04
C VAL A 71 -8.40 9.15 -1.51
N THR A 72 -9.53 9.79 -1.81
CA THR A 72 -9.91 10.23 -3.15
C THR A 72 -9.26 11.60 -3.43
N GLY A 73 -8.26 11.64 -4.32
CA GLY A 73 -7.88 12.88 -5.03
C GLY A 73 -6.54 13.55 -4.71
N VAL A 74 -5.80 13.20 -3.65
CA VAL A 74 -4.42 13.69 -3.36
C VAL A 74 -3.62 12.61 -2.62
N ALA A 75 -2.29 12.57 -2.81
CA ALA A 75 -1.33 11.62 -2.22
C ALA A 75 -1.71 11.23 -0.79
N GLY A 76 -2.21 10.00 -0.64
CA GLY A 76 -2.81 9.57 0.61
C GLY A 76 -1.74 9.42 1.68
N LYS A 77 -1.76 10.30 2.67
CA LYS A 77 -0.84 10.28 3.82
C LYS A 77 -1.58 9.86 5.07
N LYS A 78 -0.94 9.03 5.89
CA LYS A 78 -1.47 8.55 7.17
C LYS A 78 -0.36 8.44 8.19
N VAL A 79 -0.65 8.83 9.43
CA VAL A 79 0.22 8.56 10.58
C VAL A 79 -0.36 7.39 11.36
N ILE A 80 0.47 6.38 11.59
CA ILE A 80 0.16 5.15 12.31
C ILE A 80 0.93 5.18 13.63
N SER A 81 0.26 4.96 14.75
CA SER A 81 0.97 4.77 16.02
C SER A 81 1.62 3.39 16.05
N VAL A 82 2.91 3.33 16.37
CA VAL A 82 3.66 2.08 16.58
C VAL A 82 4.14 1.95 18.02
N ALA A 83 3.54 2.72 18.93
CA ALA A 83 3.92 2.76 20.35
C ALA A 83 3.87 1.40 21.05
N ASN A 84 3.02 0.51 20.54
CA ASN A 84 2.80 -0.83 21.05
C ASN A 84 3.77 -1.88 20.50
N LEU A 85 4.61 -1.54 19.51
CA LEU A 85 5.57 -2.44 18.87
C LEU A 85 6.96 -2.29 19.49
N ASN A 86 7.75 -3.37 19.49
CA ASN A 86 9.13 -3.33 19.95
C ASN A 86 10.10 -3.07 18.79
N ALA A 87 10.58 -1.83 18.70
CA ALA A 87 11.51 -1.38 17.66
C ALA A 87 12.99 -1.73 17.93
N ALA A 88 13.34 -2.47 18.99
CA ALA A 88 14.74 -2.73 19.37
C ALA A 88 15.55 -3.49 18.30
N LYS A 89 14.88 -4.24 17.41
CA LYS A 89 15.50 -4.94 16.27
C LYS A 89 15.14 -4.30 14.91
N GLY A 90 14.54 -3.11 14.93
CA GLY A 90 13.86 -2.51 13.79
C GLY A 90 12.41 -2.98 13.67
N LEU A 91 11.62 -2.23 12.92
CA LEU A 91 10.27 -2.62 12.52
C LEU A 91 10.28 -3.02 11.04
N ASN A 92 9.29 -3.82 10.65
CA ASN A 92 9.10 -4.20 9.26
C ASN A 92 7.75 -3.67 8.78
N ILE A 93 7.68 -3.28 7.52
CA ILE A 93 6.46 -2.77 6.89
C ILE A 93 6.12 -3.63 5.67
N SER A 94 4.85 -3.99 5.57
CA SER A 94 4.23 -4.61 4.41
C SER A 94 3.08 -3.72 3.97
N VAL A 95 2.96 -3.48 2.67
CA VAL A 95 1.91 -2.62 2.11
C VAL A 95 1.26 -3.29 0.92
N THR A 96 -0.05 -3.08 0.78
CA THR A 96 -0.81 -3.49 -0.40
C THR A 96 -1.47 -2.25 -0.98
N VAL A 97 -1.06 -1.84 -2.17
CA VAL A 97 -1.67 -0.73 -2.93
C VAL A 97 -2.76 -1.30 -3.82
N ILE A 98 -3.96 -0.73 -3.74
CA ILE A 98 -5.14 -1.16 -4.50
C ILE A 98 -5.68 0.04 -5.28
N SER A 99 -5.82 -0.09 -6.60
CA SER A 99 -6.50 0.90 -7.44
C SER A 99 -8.02 0.68 -7.49
N ASP A 100 -8.76 1.70 -7.92
CA ASP A 100 -10.21 1.64 -8.15
C ASP A 100 -10.62 0.63 -9.22
N ALA A 101 -9.76 0.42 -10.22
CA ALA A 101 -9.93 -0.57 -11.28
C ALA A 101 -9.35 -1.97 -10.96
N GLY A 102 -8.92 -2.21 -9.71
CA GLY A 102 -8.47 -3.52 -9.25
C GLY A 102 -7.04 -3.90 -9.64
N LEU A 103 -6.16 -2.93 -9.87
CA LEU A 103 -4.72 -3.18 -9.86
C LEU A 103 -4.27 -3.35 -8.41
N ILE A 104 -3.44 -4.36 -8.16
CA ILE A 104 -2.95 -4.66 -6.81
C ILE A 104 -1.43 -4.72 -6.87
N ALA A 105 -0.76 -4.14 -5.87
CA ALA A 105 0.66 -4.36 -5.68
C ALA A 105 1.01 -4.51 -4.21
N ASP A 106 1.81 -5.54 -3.91
CA ASP A 106 2.31 -5.82 -2.58
C ASP A 106 3.78 -5.43 -2.49
N GLY A 107 4.14 -4.67 -1.46
CA GLY A 107 5.50 -4.20 -1.21
C GLY A 107 5.93 -4.52 0.22
N THR A 108 7.23 -4.76 0.42
CA THR A 108 7.79 -5.03 1.74
C THR A 108 9.13 -4.33 1.96
N TRP A 109 9.35 -3.90 3.20
CA TRP A 109 10.63 -3.38 3.64
C TRP A 109 10.93 -3.77 5.09
N PHE A 110 12.19 -4.05 5.36
CA PHE A 110 12.64 -4.59 6.64
C PHE A 110 13.54 -3.60 7.36
N LYS A 111 13.49 -3.64 8.70
CA LYS A 111 14.35 -2.81 9.58
C LYS A 111 14.24 -1.31 9.27
N ILE A 112 13.02 -0.78 9.20
CA ILE A 112 12.81 0.67 9.08
C ILE A 112 13.44 1.37 10.31
N ALA A 113 14.23 2.40 10.04
CA ALA A 113 14.93 3.16 11.07
C ALA A 113 14.90 4.69 10.82
N ALA A 114 14.52 5.11 9.62
CA ALA A 114 14.46 6.51 9.20
C ALA A 114 13.40 6.67 8.09
N ALA A 115 13.39 7.81 7.40
CA ALA A 115 12.61 7.97 6.18
C ALA A 115 13.14 7.07 5.04
N GLY A 116 12.23 6.54 4.23
CA GLY A 116 12.56 5.66 3.12
C GLY A 116 11.37 5.33 2.23
N GLU A 117 11.59 4.40 1.30
CA GLU A 117 10.56 3.92 0.39
C GLU A 117 10.40 2.41 0.52
N VAL A 118 9.17 1.92 0.40
CA VAL A 118 8.91 0.49 0.33
C VAL A 118 9.44 -0.05 -1.01
N SER A 119 10.03 -1.24 -0.96
CA SER A 119 10.58 -1.92 -2.13
C SER A 119 9.97 -3.32 -2.29
N ASN A 120 10.59 -4.17 -3.13
CA ASN A 120 10.17 -5.56 -3.36
C ASN A 120 8.70 -5.66 -3.76
N TRP A 121 8.35 -4.90 -4.79
CA TRP A 121 6.99 -4.83 -5.31
C TRP A 121 6.65 -6.04 -6.18
N ASP A 122 5.59 -6.74 -5.83
CA ASP A 122 4.88 -7.67 -6.72
C ASP A 122 3.62 -6.99 -7.25
N LYS A 123 3.39 -7.00 -8.56
CA LYS A 123 2.30 -6.28 -9.23
C LYS A 123 1.39 -7.26 -9.94
N GLN A 124 0.09 -7.14 -9.72
CA GLN A 124 -0.93 -8.04 -10.25
C GLN A 124 -2.03 -7.26 -10.96
#